data_AF-A0A952S7L9-F1
#
_entry.id   AF-A0A952S7L9-F1
#
_cell.length_a   1.000
_cell.length_b   1.000
_cell.length_c   1.000
_cell.angle_alpha   90.00
_cell.angle_beta   90.00
_cell.angle_gamma   90.00
#
_symmetry.space_group_name_H-M   'P 1'
#
loop_
_entity.id
_entity.type
_entity.pdbx_description
1 polymer ?
#
loop_
_entity_poly.entity_id
_entity_poly.type
_entity_poly.pdbx_seq_one_letter_code
_entity_poly.pdbx_strand_id
1 'polypeptide(L)'
;MKTTFFSRIGSLAFRCAASGICLLCLASVSDGQRRDYLIDEEIEIVRENQDIDVRIDVLVKMIDRRFTAIGSDTGGWKIKDKESPVWGTLPELSRADTLWDIRQIMTKAMEDIDTIAERDSDALMQNRTSGKLFPKAVKSLEKAAKRYLPKLRELSAAITDDRERGPVETLIEMCEDIIQAASTIPEPKK
;
A
#
# COMPACT_ATOMS: atom_id res chain seq x y z
N MET A 1 9.26 -16.78 6.81
CA MET A 1 7.84 -17.06 6.53
C MET A 1 7.53 -16.26 5.27
N LYS A 2 7.52 -16.91 4.09
CA LYS A 2 7.43 -16.24 2.79
C LYS A 2 5.96 -16.09 2.43
N THR A 3 5.39 -14.90 2.57
CA THR A 3 4.05 -14.59 2.06
C THR A 3 4.14 -14.38 0.56
N THR A 4 3.41 -15.22 -0.15
CA THR A 4 3.34 -15.38 -1.60
C THR A 4 2.63 -14.20 -2.25
N PHE A 5 3.38 -13.37 -2.98
CA PHE A 5 2.86 -12.29 -3.82
C PHE A 5 2.30 -12.79 -5.18
N PHE A 6 2.50 -14.07 -5.56
CA PHE A 6 2.13 -14.55 -6.91
C PHE A 6 1.65 -16.01 -7.02
N SER A 7 1.01 -16.61 -6.02
CA SER A 7 0.56 -18.00 -6.18
C SER A 7 -0.66 -18.35 -5.34
N ARG A 8 -1.85 -18.34 -5.94
CA ARG A 8 -2.97 -19.27 -5.64
C ARG A 8 -3.91 -19.45 -6.85
N ILE A 9 -3.47 -20.25 -7.82
CA ILE A 9 -4.37 -20.96 -8.73
C ILE A 9 -4.55 -22.38 -8.19
N GLY A 10 -5.82 -22.77 -7.97
CA GLY A 10 -6.24 -24.17 -7.89
C GLY A 10 -6.23 -24.80 -6.49
N SER A 11 -7.40 -24.99 -5.90
CA SER A 11 -8.11 -26.28 -5.99
C SER A 11 -9.09 -26.42 -4.83
N LEU A 12 -10.37 -26.42 -5.21
CA LEU A 12 -11.54 -26.66 -4.39
C LEU A 12 -11.62 -28.17 -4.09
N ALA A 13 -11.60 -28.59 -2.84
CA ALA A 13 -12.01 -29.94 -2.47
C ALA A 13 -12.65 -29.97 -1.07
N PHE A 14 -13.96 -29.81 -1.12
CA PHE A 14 -14.98 -30.03 -0.12
C PHE A 14 -14.94 -31.48 0.41
N ARG A 15 -14.81 -31.69 1.73
CA ARG A 15 -15.38 -32.88 2.41
C ARG A 15 -15.72 -32.61 3.87
N CYS A 16 -17.02 -32.63 4.14
CA CYS A 16 -17.66 -32.70 5.45
C CYS A 16 -17.29 -33.99 6.21
N ALA A 17 -17.11 -33.87 7.53
CA ALA A 17 -17.41 -34.94 8.48
C ALA A 17 -17.76 -34.31 9.83
N ALA A 18 -18.97 -34.59 10.30
CA ALA A 18 -19.56 -34.09 11.53
C ALA A 18 -19.01 -34.83 12.76
N SER A 19 -18.85 -34.12 13.89
CA SER A 19 -19.11 -34.68 15.23
C SER A 19 -19.19 -33.56 16.26
N GLY A 20 -20.29 -33.54 17.00
CA GLY A 20 -20.67 -32.46 17.90
C GLY A 20 -19.97 -32.52 19.26
N ILE A 21 -19.50 -31.35 19.71
CA ILE A 21 -19.23 -30.99 21.11
C ILE A 21 -19.75 -29.56 21.28
N CYS A 22 -20.71 -29.39 22.19
CA CYS A 22 -21.32 -28.11 22.54
C CYS A 22 -20.36 -27.36 23.49
N LEU A 23 -19.55 -26.46 22.94
CA LEU A 23 -18.60 -25.62 23.68
C LEU A 23 -19.24 -24.26 23.99
N LEU A 24 -19.21 -23.87 25.27
CA LEU A 24 -19.65 -22.57 25.79
C LEU A 24 -19.00 -21.41 25.03
N CYS A 25 -19.80 -20.68 24.23
CA CYS A 25 -19.37 -19.47 23.55
C CYS A 25 -19.34 -18.28 24.53
N LEU A 26 -18.20 -18.05 25.18
CA LEU A 26 -17.86 -16.71 25.64
C LEU A 26 -17.54 -15.88 24.41
N ALA A 27 -18.52 -15.10 23.94
CA ALA A 27 -18.31 -14.09 22.92
C ALA A 27 -17.52 -12.93 23.55
N SER A 28 -16.20 -13.05 23.59
CA SER A 28 -15.33 -11.88 23.66
C SER A 28 -15.54 -11.13 22.34
N VAL A 29 -16.37 -10.09 22.38
CA VAL A 29 -16.31 -9.01 21.38
C VAL A 29 -14.96 -8.36 21.60
N SER A 30 -13.95 -8.90 20.92
CA SER A 30 -12.67 -8.22 20.79
C SER A 30 -12.96 -7.01 19.91
N ASP A 31 -12.74 -5.80 20.46
CA ASP A 31 -12.65 -4.56 19.70
C ASP A 31 -11.49 -4.67 18.70
N GLY A 32 -11.76 -5.37 17.62
CA GLY A 32 -10.96 -5.44 16.41
C GLY A 32 -11.49 -4.47 15.37
N GLN A 33 -12.11 -3.36 15.77
CA GLN A 33 -12.34 -2.23 14.86
C GLN A 33 -10.95 -1.70 14.49
N ARG A 34 -10.42 -2.24 13.39
CA ARG A 34 -9.20 -1.75 12.76
C ARG A 34 -9.42 -0.27 12.48
N ARG A 35 -8.57 0.57 13.02
CA ARG A 35 -8.56 2.01 12.72
C ARG A 35 -8.47 2.20 11.21
N ASP A 36 -9.26 3.12 10.68
CA ASP A 36 -9.12 3.56 9.30
C ASP A 36 -7.77 4.28 9.14
N TYR A 37 -6.97 3.85 8.16
CA TYR A 37 -5.65 4.42 7.86
C TYR A 37 -5.73 5.60 6.87
N LEU A 38 -6.91 5.83 6.29
CA LEU A 38 -7.22 6.97 5.41
C LEU A 38 -8.23 7.88 6.11
N ILE A 39 -8.06 9.19 5.95
CA ILE A 39 -9.07 10.18 6.37
C ILE A 39 -10.16 10.32 5.31
N ASP A 40 -11.31 10.86 5.69
CA ASP A 40 -12.47 10.98 4.81
C ASP A 40 -12.15 11.74 3.51
N GLU A 41 -11.37 12.83 3.57
CA GLU A 41 -10.96 13.59 2.38
C GLU A 41 -10.08 12.75 1.45
N GLU A 42 -9.16 11.96 2.01
CA GLU A 42 -8.29 11.07 1.26
C GLU A 42 -9.09 9.95 0.58
N ILE A 43 -10.12 9.43 1.27
CA ILE A 43 -11.04 8.44 0.71
C ILE A 43 -11.77 9.00 -0.52
N GLU A 44 -12.28 10.23 -0.44
CA GLU A 44 -12.95 10.87 -1.58
C GLU A 44 -12.00 11.08 -2.76
N ILE A 45 -10.76 11.53 -2.52
CA ILE A 45 -9.76 11.68 -3.60
C ILE A 45 -9.48 10.32 -4.27
N VAL A 46 -9.34 9.24 -3.50
CA VAL A 46 -9.14 7.89 -4.08
C VAL A 46 -10.38 7.40 -4.83
N ARG A 47 -11.59 7.77 -4.39
CA ARG A 47 -12.85 7.46 -5.08
C ARG A 47 -12.98 8.21 -6.40
N GLU A 48 -12.53 9.45 -6.48
CA GLU A 48 -12.59 10.24 -7.71
C GLU A 48 -11.54 9.80 -8.75
N ASN A 49 -10.41 9.26 -8.31
CA ASN A 49 -9.30 8.86 -9.18
C ASN A 49 -9.29 7.33 -9.41
N GLN A 50 -10.13 6.86 -10.33
CA GLN A 50 -10.26 5.43 -10.64
C GLN A 50 -9.23 4.90 -11.66
N ASP A 51 -8.61 5.78 -12.46
CA ASP A 51 -7.55 5.37 -13.38
C ASP A 51 -6.31 4.95 -12.59
N ILE A 52 -5.76 3.76 -12.88
CA ILE A 52 -4.75 3.10 -12.03
C ILE A 52 -3.48 3.95 -11.84
N ASP A 53 -3.02 4.64 -12.89
CA ASP A 53 -1.84 5.51 -12.77
C ASP A 53 -2.09 6.69 -11.84
N VAL A 54 -3.24 7.35 -11.97
CA VAL A 54 -3.62 8.49 -11.12
C VAL A 54 -3.90 8.03 -9.69
N ARG A 55 -4.53 6.87 -9.51
CA ARG A 55 -4.80 6.29 -8.20
C ARG A 55 -3.52 5.96 -7.44
N ILE A 56 -2.55 5.32 -8.10
CA ILE A 56 -1.25 5.04 -7.50
C ILE A 56 -0.51 6.34 -7.17
N ASP A 57 -0.55 7.35 -8.05
CA ASP A 57 0.03 8.66 -7.76
C ASP A 57 -0.60 9.31 -6.52
N VAL A 58 -1.92 9.21 -6.33
CA VAL A 58 -2.63 9.68 -5.15
C VAL A 58 -2.16 8.94 -3.88
N LEU A 59 -2.08 7.61 -3.91
CA LEU A 59 -1.62 6.81 -2.76
C LEU A 59 -0.15 7.12 -2.42
N VAL A 60 0.71 7.31 -3.43
CA VAL A 60 2.11 7.73 -3.25
C VAL A 60 2.19 9.09 -2.55
N LYS A 61 1.34 10.06 -2.93
CA LYS A 61 1.27 11.36 -2.25
C LYS A 61 0.85 11.22 -0.79
N MET A 62 -0.12 10.35 -0.48
CA MET A 62 -0.53 10.09 0.91
C MET A 62 0.61 9.52 1.76
N ILE A 63 1.44 8.65 1.17
CA ILE A 63 2.65 8.12 1.82
C ILE A 63 3.67 9.26 2.06
N ASP A 64 3.95 10.08 1.05
CA ASP A 64 4.87 11.22 1.18
C ASP A 64 4.45 12.20 2.30
N ARG A 65 3.14 12.45 2.46
CA ARG A 65 2.59 13.28 3.55
C ARG A 65 2.87 12.67 4.92
N ARG A 66 2.67 11.35 5.07
CA ARG A 66 2.88 10.65 6.34
C ARG A 66 4.36 10.53 6.68
N PHE A 67 5.24 10.38 5.70
CA PHE A 67 6.68 10.48 5.89
C PHE A 67 7.09 11.88 6.39
N THR A 68 6.49 12.93 5.81
CA THR A 68 6.70 14.30 6.28
C THR A 68 6.22 14.49 7.73
N ALA A 69 5.08 13.89 8.10
CA ALA A 69 4.53 13.98 9.46
C ALA A 69 5.45 13.36 10.54
N ILE A 70 6.22 12.31 10.19
CA ILE A 70 7.22 11.71 11.10
C ILE A 70 8.61 12.35 11.00
N GLY A 71 8.74 13.47 10.28
CA GLY A 71 10.00 14.19 10.10
C GLY A 71 11.01 13.52 9.16
N SER A 72 10.58 12.58 8.33
CA SER A 72 11.43 11.90 7.35
C SER A 72 11.13 12.42 5.95
N ASP A 73 11.90 13.40 5.47
CA ASP A 73 11.73 13.90 4.10
C ASP A 73 12.30 12.90 3.08
N THR A 74 11.42 12.33 2.27
CA THR A 74 11.73 11.40 1.17
C THR A 74 12.11 12.12 -0.12
N GLY A 75 12.03 13.46 -0.16
CA GLY A 75 12.18 14.25 -1.39
C GLY A 75 11.01 14.06 -2.36
N GLY A 76 9.86 13.57 -1.86
CA GLY A 76 8.66 13.32 -2.63
C GLY A 76 7.74 14.54 -2.78
N TRP A 77 6.46 14.27 -3.02
CA TRP A 77 5.46 15.33 -3.17
C TRP A 77 5.21 16.03 -1.83
N LYS A 78 5.15 17.36 -1.87
CA LYS A 78 4.80 18.21 -0.72
C LYS A 78 3.51 18.95 -1.05
N ILE A 79 2.64 19.04 -0.04
CA ILE A 79 1.38 19.75 -0.19
C ILE A 79 1.64 21.24 -0.43
N LYS A 80 0.99 21.79 -1.46
CA LYS A 80 0.99 23.23 -1.73
C LYS A 80 -0.16 23.87 -0.97
N ASP A 81 -0.02 25.12 -0.54
CA ASP A 81 -1.06 25.84 0.22
C ASP A 81 -2.44 25.81 -0.46
N LYS A 82 -2.47 25.85 -1.80
CA LYS A 82 -3.71 25.80 -2.60
C LYS A 82 -4.41 24.44 -2.58
N GLU A 83 -3.65 23.36 -2.34
CA GLU A 83 -4.16 21.99 -2.30
C GLU A 83 -4.46 21.55 -0.85
N SER A 84 -4.00 22.32 0.15
CA SER A 84 -4.27 22.07 1.57
C SER A 84 -5.73 21.78 1.94
N PRO A 85 -6.74 22.52 1.45
CA PRO A 85 -8.13 22.22 1.83
C PRO A 85 -8.68 20.94 1.20
N VAL A 86 -8.14 20.50 0.06
CA VAL A 86 -8.61 19.30 -0.64
C VAL A 86 -8.14 18.03 0.08
N TRP A 87 -6.92 18.06 0.58
CA TRP A 87 -6.27 16.91 1.19
C TRP A 87 -6.54 16.76 2.69
N GLY A 88 -7.28 17.69 3.30
CA GLY A 88 -7.58 17.66 4.74
C GLY A 88 -6.36 17.82 5.65
N THR A 89 -6.61 17.81 6.96
CA THR A 89 -5.55 17.84 7.99
C THR A 89 -5.20 16.41 8.39
N LEU A 90 -3.92 16.08 8.49
CA LEU A 90 -3.52 14.77 9.00
C LEU A 90 -3.86 14.65 10.49
N PRO A 91 -4.36 13.49 10.94
CA PRO A 91 -4.58 13.26 12.36
C PRO A 91 -3.26 13.26 13.11
N GLU A 92 -3.26 13.79 14.34
CA GLU A 92 -2.11 13.72 15.25
C GLU A 92 -1.98 12.29 15.78
N LEU A 93 -1.21 11.47 15.07
CA LEU A 93 -0.96 10.07 15.41
C LEU A 93 0.43 9.89 16.01
N SER A 94 0.61 8.78 16.75
CA SER A 94 1.95 8.36 17.15
C SER A 94 2.81 8.03 15.93
N ARG A 95 4.13 8.09 16.08
CA ARG A 95 5.05 7.73 14.99
C ARG A 95 4.87 6.28 14.54
N ALA A 96 4.70 5.35 15.49
CA ALA A 96 4.39 3.94 15.21
C ALA A 96 3.07 3.77 14.43
N ASP A 97 2.04 4.52 14.81
CA ASP A 97 0.74 4.51 14.12
C ASP A 97 0.82 5.06 12.71
N THR A 98 1.64 6.09 12.51
CA THR A 98 1.87 6.69 11.19
C THR A 98 2.66 5.74 10.28
N LEU A 99 3.65 5.04 10.82
CA LEU A 99 4.37 3.98 10.10
C LEU A 99 3.46 2.81 9.73
N TRP A 100 2.52 2.45 10.62
CA TRP A 100 1.49 1.46 10.33
C TRP A 100 0.58 1.93 9.17
N ASP A 101 0.16 3.20 9.14
CA ASP A 101 -0.63 3.75 8.03
C ASP A 101 0.15 3.73 6.71
N ILE A 102 1.42 4.16 6.73
CA ILE A 102 2.27 4.11 5.53
C ILE A 102 2.31 2.69 4.97
N ARG A 103 2.46 1.69 5.84
CA ARG A 103 2.40 0.29 5.45
C ARG A 103 1.05 -0.08 4.83
N GLN A 104 -0.08 0.29 5.46
CA GLN A 104 -1.40 -0.02 4.90
C GLN A 104 -1.64 0.64 3.54
N ILE A 105 -1.20 1.87 3.34
CA ILE A 105 -1.34 2.57 2.05
C ILE A 105 -0.45 1.93 0.99
N MET A 106 0.77 1.53 1.34
CA MET A 106 1.64 0.79 0.43
C MET A 106 1.04 -0.56 0.05
N THR A 107 0.46 -1.29 1.02
CA THR A 107 -0.24 -2.55 0.77
C THR A 107 -1.39 -2.33 -0.20
N LYS A 108 -2.22 -1.30 0.03
CA LYS A 108 -3.30 -0.93 -0.87
C LYS A 108 -2.82 -0.62 -2.29
N ALA A 109 -1.70 0.10 -2.43
CA ALA A 109 -1.13 0.41 -3.74
C ALA A 109 -0.68 -0.85 -4.48
N MET A 110 -0.08 -1.81 -3.78
CA MET A 110 0.30 -3.12 -4.34
C MET A 110 -0.96 -3.93 -4.73
N GLU A 111 -1.93 -4.05 -3.83
CA GLU A 111 -3.19 -4.76 -4.07
C GLU A 111 -3.98 -4.17 -5.26
N ASP A 112 -4.01 -2.84 -5.41
CA ASP A 112 -4.68 -2.19 -6.53
C ASP A 112 -3.98 -2.52 -7.86
N ILE A 113 -2.64 -2.64 -7.89
CA ILE A 113 -1.87 -3.09 -9.06
C ILE A 113 -2.13 -4.57 -9.34
N ASP A 114 -2.04 -5.42 -8.33
CA ASP A 114 -2.21 -6.87 -8.46
C ASP A 114 -3.63 -7.20 -8.95
N THR A 115 -4.64 -6.54 -8.39
CA THR A 115 -6.03 -6.72 -8.82
C THR A 115 -6.22 -6.44 -10.30
N ILE A 116 -5.53 -5.44 -10.85
CA ILE A 116 -5.57 -5.14 -12.29
C ILE A 116 -4.80 -6.19 -13.09
N ALA A 117 -3.64 -6.63 -12.60
CA ALA A 117 -2.84 -7.68 -13.24
C ALA A 117 -3.55 -9.05 -13.27
N GLU A 118 -4.32 -9.39 -12.23
CA GLU A 118 -5.06 -10.65 -12.12
C GLU A 118 -6.33 -10.68 -12.97
N ARG A 119 -7.04 -9.55 -13.08
CA ARG A 119 -8.30 -9.47 -13.82
C ARG A 119 -8.11 -9.62 -15.32
N ASP A 120 -6.91 -9.33 -15.81
CA ASP A 120 -6.67 -9.26 -17.23
C ASP A 120 -5.29 -9.79 -17.62
N SER A 121 -5.27 -10.88 -18.38
CA SER A 121 -4.05 -11.40 -19.01
C SER A 121 -3.40 -10.38 -19.96
N ASP A 122 -4.19 -9.40 -20.41
CA ASP A 122 -3.79 -8.26 -21.21
C ASP A 122 -3.58 -6.99 -20.36
N ALA A 123 -3.31 -7.05 -19.04
CA ALA A 123 -3.19 -5.84 -18.20
C ALA A 123 -2.17 -4.81 -18.73
N LEU A 124 -1.17 -5.28 -19.50
CA LEU A 124 -0.22 -4.47 -20.28
C LEU A 124 -0.85 -3.74 -21.50
N MET A 125 -2.13 -3.98 -21.79
CA MET A 125 -2.91 -3.61 -22.97
C MET A 125 -4.32 -3.08 -22.61
N GLN A 126 -4.94 -3.49 -21.49
CA GLN A 126 -6.23 -2.94 -21.03
C GLN A 126 -6.07 -1.74 -20.10
N ASN A 127 -6.17 -0.59 -20.73
CA ASN A 127 -6.78 0.60 -20.15
C ASN A 127 -7.38 1.38 -21.31
N ARG A 128 -8.20 2.41 -21.04
CA ARG A 128 -8.81 3.29 -22.06
C ARG A 128 -7.79 3.90 -23.06
N THR A 129 -6.50 3.75 -22.76
CA THR A 129 -5.31 4.23 -23.47
C THR A 129 -4.33 3.12 -23.84
N SER A 130 -4.82 1.97 -24.33
CA SER A 130 -4.00 0.96 -25.04
C SER A 130 -2.82 0.36 -24.26
N GLY A 131 -2.99 0.14 -22.95
CA GLY A 131 -1.99 -0.53 -22.12
C GLY A 131 -0.95 0.38 -21.46
N LYS A 132 -1.08 1.71 -21.59
CA LYS A 132 -0.10 2.66 -21.05
C LYS A 132 -0.21 2.92 -19.55
N LEU A 133 -1.41 2.80 -18.95
CA LEU A 133 -1.61 3.21 -17.56
C LEU A 133 -0.97 2.24 -16.55
N PHE A 134 -1.05 0.93 -16.79
CA PHE A 134 -0.50 -0.06 -15.87
C PHE A 134 1.04 0.04 -15.74
N PRO A 135 1.84 0.04 -16.83
CA PRO A 135 3.28 0.28 -16.72
C PRO A 135 3.61 1.63 -16.07
N LYS A 136 2.84 2.68 -16.38
CA LYS A 136 3.03 4.00 -15.76
C LYS A 136 2.80 3.96 -14.24
N ALA A 137 1.74 3.28 -13.80
CA ALA A 137 1.42 3.11 -12.38
C ALA A 137 2.54 2.35 -11.64
N VAL A 138 2.96 1.21 -12.19
CA VAL A 138 4.07 0.41 -11.64
C VAL A 138 5.36 1.22 -11.56
N LYS A 139 5.71 1.95 -12.62
CA LYS A 139 6.91 2.81 -12.64
C LYS A 139 6.82 3.99 -11.68
N SER A 140 5.63 4.55 -11.46
CA SER A 140 5.43 5.58 -10.44
C SER A 140 5.69 5.03 -9.03
N LEU A 141 5.13 3.86 -8.73
CA LEU A 141 5.35 3.17 -7.46
C LEU A 141 6.82 2.75 -7.28
N GLU A 142 7.48 2.24 -8.32
CA GLU A 142 8.92 1.93 -8.32
C GLU A 142 9.75 3.17 -7.97
N LYS A 143 9.45 4.31 -8.62
CA LYS A 143 10.14 5.57 -8.35
C LYS A 143 9.94 6.01 -6.90
N ALA A 144 8.76 5.79 -6.32
CA ALA A 144 8.49 6.06 -4.91
C ALA A 144 9.28 5.13 -3.99
N ALA A 145 9.21 3.81 -4.22
CA ALA A 145 9.94 2.80 -3.46
C ALA A 145 11.45 3.07 -3.43
N LYS A 146 12.06 3.43 -4.58
CA LYS A 146 13.49 3.80 -4.65
C LYS A 146 13.85 5.01 -3.79
N ARG A 147 12.93 5.98 -3.64
CA ARG A 147 13.13 7.15 -2.74
C ARG A 147 12.99 6.75 -1.27
N TYR A 148 12.03 5.90 -0.96
CA TYR A 148 11.73 5.52 0.43
C TYR A 148 12.77 4.57 1.01
N LEU A 149 13.27 3.62 0.22
CA LEU A 149 14.17 2.57 0.68
C LEU A 149 15.40 3.08 1.47
N PRO A 150 16.20 4.06 1.00
CA PRO A 150 17.32 4.57 1.79
C PRO A 150 16.88 5.21 3.11
N LYS A 151 15.72 5.88 3.13
CA LYS A 151 15.16 6.51 4.33
C LYS A 151 14.62 5.51 5.33
N LEU A 152 13.98 4.47 4.86
CA LEU A 152 13.51 3.36 5.70
C LEU A 152 14.67 2.59 6.31
N ARG A 153 15.77 2.37 5.57
CA ARG A 153 16.99 1.75 6.11
C ARG A 153 17.67 2.63 7.17
N GLU A 154 17.73 3.95 6.94
CA GLU A 154 18.20 4.93 7.92
C GLU A 154 17.34 4.88 9.19
N LEU A 155 16.01 4.91 9.06
CA LEU A 155 15.07 4.78 10.16
C LEU A 155 15.25 3.45 10.90
N SER A 156 15.35 2.33 10.18
CA SER A 156 15.52 0.98 10.75
C SER A 156 16.76 0.88 11.65
N ALA A 157 17.87 1.51 11.25
CA ALA A 157 19.10 1.52 12.03
C ALA A 157 18.99 2.34 13.32
N ALA A 158 18.07 3.31 13.37
CA ALA A 158 17.85 4.20 14.50
C ALA A 158 16.71 3.77 15.44
N ILE A 159 15.92 2.74 15.08
CA ILE A 159 14.74 2.32 15.84
C ILE A 159 15.13 1.53 17.10
N THR A 160 14.72 2.08 18.24
CA THR A 160 14.78 1.41 19.54
C THR A 160 13.46 0.81 19.98
N ASP A 161 12.33 1.30 19.45
CA ASP A 161 10.98 0.81 19.78
C ASP A 161 10.59 -0.37 18.86
N ASP A 162 10.33 -1.53 19.47
CA ASP A 162 9.89 -2.72 18.77
C ASP A 162 8.56 -2.52 18.01
N ARG A 163 7.70 -1.59 18.43
CA ARG A 163 6.44 -1.26 17.74
C ARG A 163 6.66 -0.58 16.40
N GLU A 164 7.78 0.14 16.24
CA GLU A 164 8.16 0.79 14.98
C GLU A 164 8.95 -0.15 14.06
N ARG A 165 9.71 -1.08 14.65
CA ARG A 165 10.62 -1.97 13.90
C ARG A 165 9.88 -2.81 12.89
N GLY A 166 8.83 -3.52 13.31
CA GLY A 166 8.05 -4.41 12.43
C GLY A 166 7.51 -3.70 11.18
N PRO A 167 6.75 -2.59 11.31
CA PRO A 167 6.28 -1.82 10.16
C PRO A 167 7.39 -1.34 9.22
N VAL A 168 8.53 -0.91 9.76
CA VAL A 168 9.65 -0.40 8.94
C VAL A 168 10.35 -1.52 8.17
N GLU A 169 10.61 -2.66 8.81
CA GLU A 169 11.17 -3.83 8.14
C GLU A 169 10.26 -4.32 7.02
N THR A 170 8.94 -4.41 7.27
CA THR A 170 7.98 -4.77 6.23
C THR A 170 7.97 -3.75 5.08
N LEU A 171 8.06 -2.45 5.37
CA LEU A 171 8.13 -1.42 4.33
C LEU A 171 9.41 -1.51 3.49
N ILE A 172 10.54 -1.90 4.08
CA ILE A 172 11.79 -2.16 3.35
C ILE A 172 11.59 -3.33 2.38
N GLU A 173 11.05 -4.45 2.86
CA GLU A 173 10.76 -5.63 2.05
C GLU A 173 9.82 -5.28 0.88
N MET A 174 8.72 -4.56 1.15
CA MET A 174 7.78 -4.11 0.12
C MET A 174 8.47 -3.22 -0.93
N CYS A 175 9.36 -2.30 -0.52
CA CYS A 175 10.09 -1.47 -1.46
C CYS A 175 11.02 -2.30 -2.36
N GLU A 176 11.69 -3.29 -1.81
CA GLU A 176 12.57 -4.19 -2.57
C GLU A 176 11.77 -5.05 -3.56
N ASP A 177 10.64 -5.61 -3.12
CA ASP A 177 9.71 -6.38 -3.96
C ASP A 177 9.16 -5.53 -5.11
N ILE A 178 8.72 -4.30 -4.84
CA ILE A 178 8.25 -3.36 -5.87
C ILE A 178 9.37 -3.08 -6.90
N ILE A 179 10.59 -2.79 -6.44
CA ILE A 179 11.72 -2.48 -7.32
C ILE A 179 12.07 -3.69 -8.20
N GLN A 180 12.09 -4.88 -7.61
CA GLN A 180 12.36 -6.11 -8.33
C GLN A 180 11.26 -6.42 -9.36
N ALA A 181 9.98 -6.35 -8.96
CA ALA A 181 8.85 -6.61 -9.84
C ALA A 181 8.82 -5.63 -11.02
N ALA A 182 9.01 -4.32 -10.76
CA ALA A 182 9.00 -3.29 -11.78
C ALA A 182 10.12 -3.42 -12.82
N SER A 183 11.20 -4.14 -12.52
CA SER A 183 12.26 -4.45 -13.49
C SER A 183 11.82 -5.42 -14.59
N THR A 184 10.74 -6.17 -14.36
CA THR A 184 10.15 -7.12 -15.32
C THR A 184 9.12 -6.48 -16.25
N ILE A 185 8.67 -5.26 -15.92
CA ILE A 185 7.63 -4.54 -16.65
C ILE A 185 8.27 -3.58 -17.67
N PRO A 186 7.83 -3.58 -18.94
CA PRO A 186 8.40 -2.70 -19.96
C PRO A 186 8.15 -1.21 -19.62
N GLU A 187 9.01 -0.34 -20.17
CA GLU A 187 8.81 1.10 -20.04
C GLU A 187 7.50 1.57 -20.70
N PRO A 188 6.78 2.53 -20.10
CA PRO A 188 5.55 3.06 -20.68
C PRO A 188 5.85 3.71 -22.03
N LYS A 189 5.04 3.36 -23.05
CA LYS A 189 5.14 3.96 -24.38
C LYS A 189 4.81 5.45 -24.30
N LYS A 190 5.75 6.30 -24.74
CA LYS A 190 5.57 7.75 -24.86
C LYS A 190 4.33 8.13 -25.65
#